data_AF-U6LY51-F1
#
_entry.id   AF-U6LY51-F1
#
_cell.length_a   1.000
_cell.length_b   1.000
_cell.length_c   1.000
_cell.angle_alpha   90.00
_cell.angle_beta   90.00
_cell.angle_gamma   90.00
#
_symmetry.space_group_name_H-M   'P 1'
#
loop_
_entity.id
_entity.type
_entity.pdbx_description
1 polymer ?
#
loop_
_entity_poly.entity_id
_entity_poly.type
_entity_poly.pdbx_seq_one_letter_code
_entity_poly.pdbx_strand_id
1 'polypeptide(L)'
;MVKPDFTLIAEVLMLANGFITASELATKVVQVFSIASALLTQQTHYDWGLRAMKAVLVNAGEMKKRQPGLDESSAMMHALQSIVPRLVMDDVSAYLGIVADMFPQQTVPRASDDPLKLAFEEILREQHLQPLPSFVEKAMQLYQTQQLRHGVLVRVRDALASQSTAHSWLVLDGPLDPNWAENLNSALDDNKILCLSNGERILLPSNLKIFFEVAVGVD
;
A
#
# COMPACT_ATOMS: atom_id res chain seq x y z
N MET A 1 3.83 26.75 -11.19
CA MET A 1 2.70 26.33 -10.32
C MET A 1 3.16 26.46 -8.88
N VAL A 2 2.38 27.05 -7.98
CA VAL A 2 2.75 27.17 -6.55
C VAL A 2 2.89 25.75 -5.97
N LYS A 3 3.97 25.49 -5.24
CA LYS A 3 4.19 24.19 -4.59
C LYS A 3 3.05 23.96 -3.58
N PRO A 4 2.29 22.86 -3.68
CA PRO A 4 1.20 22.59 -2.76
C PRO A 4 1.73 22.41 -1.33
N ASP A 5 0.99 22.94 -0.35
CA ASP A 5 1.29 22.75 1.06
C ASP A 5 0.81 21.37 1.52
N PHE A 6 1.75 20.42 1.58
CA PHE A 6 1.48 19.05 2.00
C PHE A 6 0.99 18.94 3.44
N THR A 7 1.37 19.86 4.32
CA THR A 7 0.98 19.85 5.73
C THR A 7 -0.50 20.13 5.88
N LEU A 8 -0.98 21.20 5.24
CA LEU A 8 -2.40 21.56 5.25
C LEU A 8 -3.26 20.47 4.62
N ILE A 9 -2.81 19.88 3.51
CA ILE A 9 -3.55 18.80 2.84
C ILE A 9 -3.62 17.57 3.76
N ALA A 10 -2.52 17.19 4.40
CA ALA A 10 -2.48 16.06 5.30
C ALA A 10 -3.39 16.27 6.52
N GLU A 11 -3.38 17.46 7.11
CA GLU A 11 -4.22 17.83 8.24
C GLU A 11 -5.71 17.72 7.89
N VAL A 12 -6.14 18.31 6.78
CA VAL A 12 -7.54 18.25 6.32
C VAL A 12 -7.98 16.81 6.06
N LEU A 13 -7.11 15.98 5.45
CA LEU A 13 -7.40 14.57 5.21
C LEU A 13 -7.50 13.76 6.50
N MET A 14 -6.64 14.02 7.48
CA MET A 14 -6.69 13.36 8.79
C MET A 14 -7.97 13.74 9.55
N LEU A 15 -8.33 15.03 9.59
CA LEU A 15 -9.59 15.51 10.19
C LEU A 15 -10.80 14.83 9.54
N ALA A 16 -10.83 14.72 8.22
CA ALA A 16 -11.90 14.04 7.49
C ALA A 16 -12.02 12.53 7.82
N ASN A 17 -10.93 11.91 8.27
CA ASN A 17 -10.90 10.51 8.74
C ASN A 17 -11.07 10.36 10.26
N GLY A 18 -11.43 11.45 10.96
CA GLY A 18 -11.78 11.43 12.37
C GLY A 18 -10.60 11.52 13.33
N PHE A 19 -9.42 11.96 12.89
CA PHE A 19 -8.28 12.26 13.77
C PHE A 19 -8.52 13.56 14.55
N ILE A 20 -8.20 13.55 15.84
CA ILE A 20 -8.32 14.69 16.75
C ILE A 20 -7.00 15.45 16.81
N THR A 21 -5.87 14.75 16.84
CA THR A 21 -4.50 15.32 16.87
C THR A 21 -3.91 15.54 15.48
N ALA A 22 -4.76 15.80 14.49
CA ALA A 22 -4.41 15.87 13.06
C ALA A 22 -3.29 16.88 12.74
N SER A 23 -3.25 18.03 13.41
CA SER A 23 -2.26 19.09 13.14
C SER A 23 -0.82 18.66 13.49
N GLU A 24 -0.64 18.03 14.66
CA GLU A 24 0.67 17.53 15.10
C GLU A 24 1.11 16.34 14.24
N LEU A 25 0.20 15.39 13.98
CA LEU A 25 0.48 14.21 13.18
C LEU A 25 0.78 14.55 11.71
N ALA A 26 0.06 15.49 11.11
CA ALA A 26 0.30 15.93 9.74
C ALA A 26 1.73 16.47 9.57
N THR A 27 2.18 17.31 10.51
CA THR A 27 3.55 17.84 10.51
C THR A 27 4.58 16.71 10.58
N LYS A 28 4.40 15.74 11.49
CA LYS A 28 5.30 14.57 11.60
C LYS A 28 5.33 13.73 10.33
N VAL A 29 4.18 13.43 9.73
CA VAL A 29 4.10 12.62 8.51
C VAL A 29 4.79 13.30 7.33
N VAL A 30 4.55 14.61 7.14
CA VAL A 30 5.22 15.38 6.09
C VAL A 30 6.73 15.43 6.32
N GLN A 31 7.19 15.55 7.57
CA GLN A 31 8.61 15.47 7.90
C GLN A 31 9.21 14.09 7.60
N VAL A 32 8.53 12.99 7.93
CA VAL A 32 8.98 11.63 7.55
C VAL A 32 9.18 11.54 6.03
N PHE A 33 8.21 12.01 5.24
CA PHE A 33 8.32 11.99 3.77
C PHE A 33 9.46 12.88 3.27
N SER A 34 9.63 14.07 3.85
CA SER A 34 10.69 15.00 3.48
C SER A 34 12.08 14.43 3.78
N ILE A 35 12.29 13.87 4.99
CA ILE A 35 13.56 13.27 5.40
C ILE A 35 13.84 12.01 4.58
N ALA A 36 12.84 11.14 4.39
CA ALA A 36 12.99 9.93 3.59
C ALA A 36 13.38 10.24 2.13
N SER A 37 12.78 11.27 1.52
CA SER A 37 13.12 11.69 0.15
C SER A 37 14.55 12.23 0.02
N ALA A 38 15.12 12.75 1.10
CA ALA A 38 16.45 13.34 1.12
C ALA A 38 17.56 12.37 1.57
N LEU A 39 17.25 11.44 2.50
CA LEU A 39 18.23 10.55 3.11
C LEU A 39 18.33 9.20 2.39
N LEU A 40 17.22 8.66 1.90
CA LEU A 40 17.19 7.34 1.29
C LEU A 40 17.76 7.37 -0.13
N THR A 41 18.15 6.20 -0.64
CA THR A 41 18.68 6.09 -1.99
C THR A 41 17.65 6.55 -3.04
N GLN A 42 18.13 7.17 -4.12
CA GLN A 42 17.28 7.62 -5.21
C GLN A 42 16.94 6.43 -6.12
N GLN A 43 15.76 5.86 -5.91
CA GLN A 43 15.23 4.76 -6.72
C GLN A 43 14.12 5.26 -7.63
N THR A 44 14.05 4.73 -8.85
CA THR A 44 13.03 5.12 -9.85
C THR A 44 11.60 4.77 -9.41
N HIS A 45 11.44 3.76 -8.56
CA HIS A 45 10.15 3.30 -8.06
C HIS A 45 9.70 3.95 -6.75
N TYR A 46 10.53 4.81 -6.14
CA TYR A 46 10.16 5.52 -4.92
C TYR A 46 9.21 6.69 -5.25
N ASP A 47 8.09 6.72 -4.52
CA ASP A 47 7.12 7.82 -4.60
C ASP A 47 6.96 8.43 -3.21
N TRP A 48 7.56 9.61 -3.03
CA TRP A 48 7.42 10.47 -1.84
C TRP A 48 6.47 11.65 -2.09
N GLY A 49 5.68 11.58 -3.16
CA GLY A 49 4.72 12.61 -3.53
C GLY A 49 3.38 12.51 -2.79
N LEU A 50 2.46 13.41 -3.17
CA LEU A 50 1.14 13.51 -2.54
C LEU A 50 0.30 12.23 -2.70
N ARG A 51 0.49 11.46 -3.77
CA ARG A 51 -0.23 10.19 -4.01
C ARG A 51 0.14 9.16 -2.94
N ALA A 52 1.43 8.94 -2.72
CA ALA A 52 1.91 8.04 -1.68
C ALA A 52 1.48 8.50 -0.28
N MET A 53 1.57 9.81 -0.01
CA MET A 53 1.13 10.37 1.27
C MET A 53 -0.38 10.16 1.51
N LYS A 54 -1.22 10.47 0.52
CA LYS A 54 -2.67 10.23 0.60
C LYS A 54 -2.98 8.76 0.91
N ALA A 55 -2.30 7.82 0.26
CA ALA A 55 -2.51 6.39 0.50
C ALA A 55 -2.20 5.99 1.96
N VAL A 56 -1.14 6.54 2.55
CA VAL A 56 -0.81 6.32 3.98
C VAL A 56 -1.90 6.90 4.88
N LEU A 57 -2.34 8.14 4.63
CA LEU A 57 -3.36 8.81 5.44
C LEU A 57 -4.72 8.10 5.39
N VAL A 58 -5.14 7.66 4.21
CA VAL A 58 -6.37 6.89 4.02
C VAL A 58 -6.27 5.55 4.76
N ASN A 59 -5.14 4.86 4.67
CA ASN A 59 -4.92 3.62 5.42
C ASN A 59 -5.05 3.85 6.94
N ALA A 60 -4.38 4.88 7.47
CA ALA A 60 -4.47 5.23 8.89
C ALA A 60 -5.92 5.51 9.31
N GLY A 61 -6.70 6.19 8.46
CA GLY A 61 -8.12 6.43 8.66
C GLY A 61 -8.95 5.15 8.70
N GLU A 62 -8.73 4.22 7.78
CA GLU A 62 -9.42 2.93 7.75
C GLU A 62 -9.08 2.06 8.98
N MET A 63 -7.82 2.06 9.42
CA MET A 63 -7.40 1.40 10.66
C MET A 63 -8.14 1.96 11.88
N LYS A 64 -8.24 3.29 11.96
CA LYS A 64 -8.96 3.97 13.04
C LYS A 64 -10.46 3.65 13.02
N LYS A 65 -11.09 3.59 11.84
CA LYS A 65 -12.50 3.18 11.71
C LYS A 65 -12.73 1.75 12.16
N ARG A 66 -11.81 0.82 11.86
CA ARG A 66 -11.87 -0.58 12.30
C ARG A 66 -11.66 -0.72 13.80
N GLN A 67 -10.83 0.12 14.40
CA GLN A 67 -10.50 0.09 15.83
C GLN A 67 -10.59 1.50 16.45
N PRO A 68 -11.79 1.96 16.85
CA PRO A 68 -12.00 3.34 17.32
C PRO A 68 -11.20 3.73 18.58
N GLY A 69 -10.77 2.75 19.39
CA GLY A 69 -9.96 2.97 20.59
C GLY A 69 -8.44 2.91 20.36
N LEU A 70 -7.99 2.71 19.12
CA LEU A 70 -6.57 2.70 18.79
C LEU A 70 -5.98 4.11 18.91
N ASP A 71 -4.80 4.21 19.50
CA ASP A 71 -4.06 5.47 19.56
C ASP A 71 -3.76 6.00 18.14
N GLU A 72 -3.98 7.30 17.94
CA GLU A 72 -3.85 7.92 16.61
C GLU A 72 -2.42 7.87 16.07
N SER A 73 -1.43 8.04 16.95
CA SER A 73 -0.02 7.93 16.55
C SER A 73 0.34 6.48 16.22
N SER A 74 -0.30 5.50 16.88
CA SER A 74 -0.08 4.07 16.61
C SER A 74 -0.65 3.69 15.27
N ALA A 75 -1.88 4.13 14.99
CA ALA A 75 -2.51 3.98 13.69
C ALA A 75 -1.64 4.59 12.57
N MET A 76 -1.07 5.77 12.82
CA MET A 76 -0.18 6.43 11.85
C MET A 76 1.13 5.68 11.64
N MET A 77 1.76 5.19 12.71
CA MET A 77 2.99 4.41 12.62
C MET A 77 2.77 3.12 11.81
N HIS A 78 1.69 2.39 12.08
CA HIS A 78 1.33 1.21 11.31
C HIS A 78 1.04 1.54 9.84
N ALA A 79 0.38 2.66 9.57
CA ALA A 79 0.16 3.12 8.21
C ALA A 79 1.47 3.46 7.49
N LEU A 80 2.44 4.08 8.16
CA LEU A 80 3.77 4.35 7.61
C LEU A 80 4.55 3.05 7.32
N GLN A 81 4.40 2.01 8.14
CA GLN A 81 5.00 0.70 7.88
C GLN A 81 4.52 0.06 6.55
N SER A 82 3.37 0.47 6.00
CA SER A 82 2.93 0.05 4.66
C SER A 82 3.84 0.52 3.50
N ILE A 83 4.84 1.36 3.79
CA ILE A 83 5.88 1.77 2.84
C ILE A 83 7.03 0.76 2.80
N VAL A 84 7.31 0.05 3.90
CA VAL A 84 8.46 -0.87 4.03
C VAL A 84 8.58 -1.89 2.89
N PRO A 85 7.49 -2.53 2.40
CA PRO A 85 7.59 -3.49 1.29
C PRO A 85 8.06 -2.88 -0.04
N ARG A 86 8.05 -1.54 -0.17
CA ARG A 86 8.51 -0.81 -1.36
C ARG A 86 9.98 -0.41 -1.27
N LEU A 87 10.61 -0.53 -0.11
CA LEU A 87 11.98 -0.09 0.10
C LEU A 87 12.97 -1.18 -0.28
N VAL A 88 14.13 -0.78 -0.78
CA VAL A 88 15.28 -1.68 -0.90
C VAL A 88 15.80 -2.02 0.50
N MET A 89 16.36 -3.22 0.66
CA MET A 89 16.77 -3.74 1.98
C MET A 89 17.71 -2.80 2.73
N ASP A 90 18.63 -2.14 2.03
CA ASP A 90 19.61 -1.22 2.63
C ASP A 90 18.93 0.02 3.25
N ASP A 91 17.84 0.50 2.64
CA ASP A 91 17.09 1.68 3.09
C ASP A 91 16.10 1.37 4.22
N VAL A 92 15.71 0.10 4.42
CA VAL A 92 14.70 -0.29 5.42
C VAL A 92 15.10 0.16 6.82
N SER A 93 16.37 -0.08 7.20
CA SER A 93 16.87 0.28 8.53
C SER A 93 16.87 1.80 8.77
N ALA A 94 17.31 2.57 7.77
CA ALA A 94 17.31 4.03 7.81
C ALA A 94 15.89 4.59 7.90
N TYR A 95 14.95 4.05 7.10
CA TYR A 95 13.56 4.46 7.13
C TYR A 95 12.89 4.18 8.47
N LEU A 96 13.08 2.98 9.03
CA LEU A 96 12.55 2.64 10.36
C LEU A 96 13.14 3.53 11.45
N GLY A 97 14.41 3.94 11.31
CA GLY A 97 15.04 4.94 12.17
C GLY A 97 14.33 6.30 12.11
N ILE A 98 14.02 6.80 10.92
CA ILE A 98 13.28 8.06 10.73
C ILE A 98 11.89 7.97 11.40
N VAL A 99 11.17 6.86 11.19
CA VAL A 99 9.84 6.67 11.78
C VAL A 99 9.92 6.60 13.31
N ALA A 100 10.91 5.88 13.85
CA ALA A 100 11.09 5.75 15.29
C ALA A 100 11.43 7.09 15.97
N ASP A 101 12.25 7.93 15.32
CA ASP A 101 12.60 9.26 15.83
C ASP A 101 11.39 10.20 15.87
N MET A 102 10.51 10.13 14.86
CA MET A 102 9.30 10.95 14.81
C MET A 102 8.18 10.46 15.75
N PHE A 103 8.20 9.18 16.15
CA PHE A 103 7.18 8.54 17.00
C PHE A 103 7.81 7.75 18.18
N PRO A 104 8.48 8.44 19.14
CA PRO A 104 9.43 7.81 20.07
C PRO A 104 8.86 6.94 21.21
N GLN A 105 7.56 6.65 21.29
CA GLN A 105 6.99 6.00 22.50
C GLN A 105 5.91 4.93 22.27
N GLN A 106 5.91 4.23 21.13
CA GLN A 106 4.91 3.19 20.93
C GLN A 106 5.54 1.85 20.60
N THR A 107 5.32 0.90 21.49
CA THR A 107 5.55 -0.50 21.23
C THR A 107 4.60 -0.91 20.11
N VAL A 108 5.12 -1.01 18.88
CA VAL A 108 4.48 -1.77 17.82
C VAL A 108 4.13 -3.13 18.43
N PRO A 109 2.84 -3.51 18.54
CA PRO A 109 2.49 -4.85 18.99
C PRO A 109 3.20 -5.80 18.04
N ARG A 110 4.17 -6.57 18.55
CA ARG A 110 4.80 -7.62 17.76
C ARG A 110 3.67 -8.53 17.30
N ALA A 111 3.49 -8.64 15.99
CA ALA A 111 2.48 -9.49 15.37
C ALA A 111 2.86 -10.96 15.63
N SER A 112 2.64 -11.41 16.87
CA SER A 112 3.10 -12.71 17.32
C SER A 112 2.08 -13.81 17.06
N ASP A 113 0.80 -13.47 16.92
CA ASP A 113 -0.30 -14.45 16.82
C ASP A 113 -1.33 -14.03 15.77
N ASP A 114 -0.90 -13.80 14.53
CA ASP A 114 -1.86 -13.64 13.43
C ASP A 114 -2.37 -15.04 13.02
N PRO A 115 -3.68 -15.34 13.17
CA PRO A 115 -4.24 -16.63 12.74
C PRO A 115 -3.96 -16.93 11.27
N LEU A 116 -3.83 -15.89 10.43
CA LEU A 116 -3.47 -16.01 9.03
C LEU A 116 -2.04 -16.54 8.85
N LYS A 117 -1.11 -16.09 9.69
CA LYS A 117 0.29 -16.54 9.66
C LYS A 117 0.37 -18.03 9.98
N LEU A 118 -0.35 -18.48 11.02
CA LEU A 118 -0.41 -19.89 11.41
C LEU A 118 -1.01 -20.75 10.29
N ALA A 119 -2.13 -20.32 9.71
CA ALA A 119 -2.76 -21.01 8.59
C ALA A 119 -1.85 -21.08 7.35
N PHE A 120 -1.12 -20.00 7.06
CA PHE A 120 -0.17 -19.97 5.95
C PHE A 120 0.99 -20.96 6.17
N GLU A 121 1.55 -21.01 7.37
CA GLU A 121 2.59 -21.99 7.71
C GLU A 121 2.09 -23.44 7.63
N GLU A 122 0.83 -23.70 8.01
CA GLU A 122 0.21 -25.02 7.90
C GLU A 122 0.08 -25.46 6.44
N ILE A 123 -0.45 -24.59 5.57
CA ILE A 123 -0.55 -24.86 4.13
C ILE A 123 0.82 -25.13 3.51
N LEU A 124 1.88 -24.42 3.92
CA LEU A 124 3.22 -24.69 3.42
C LEU A 124 3.69 -26.10 3.80
N ARG A 125 3.40 -26.56 5.02
CA ARG A 125 3.75 -27.92 5.45
C ARG A 125 2.94 -28.97 4.70
N GLU A 126 1.65 -28.72 4.44
CA GLU A 126 0.79 -29.61 3.63
C GLU A 126 1.31 -29.75 2.19
N GLN A 127 1.81 -28.66 1.60
CA GLN A 127 2.40 -28.66 0.26
C GLN A 127 3.86 -29.15 0.25
N HIS A 128 4.36 -29.70 1.36
CA HIS A 128 5.75 -30.16 1.51
C HIS A 128 6.82 -29.07 1.29
N LEU A 129 6.49 -27.81 1.57
CA LEU A 129 7.40 -26.66 1.51
C LEU A 129 7.92 -26.28 2.92
N GLN A 130 9.07 -25.61 2.97
CA GLN A 130 9.65 -25.13 4.23
C GLN A 130 9.11 -23.72 4.56
N PRO A 131 8.49 -23.51 5.73
CA PRO A 131 8.03 -22.19 6.16
C PRO A 131 9.21 -21.35 6.67
N LEU A 132 10.00 -20.79 5.75
CA LEU A 132 11.10 -19.88 6.11
C LEU A 132 10.51 -18.56 6.65
N PRO A 133 11.01 -18.02 7.78
CA PRO A 133 10.44 -16.80 8.38
C PRO A 133 10.36 -15.60 7.42
N SER A 134 11.39 -15.39 6.60
CA SER A 134 11.41 -14.32 5.60
C SER A 134 10.38 -14.51 4.47
N PHE A 135 10.06 -15.76 4.14
CA PHE A 135 9.02 -16.07 3.14
C PHE A 135 7.62 -15.81 3.70
N VAL A 136 7.38 -16.23 4.95
CA VAL A 136 6.12 -15.97 5.67
C VAL A 136 5.91 -14.47 5.85
N GLU A 137 6.95 -13.72 6.26
CA GLU A 137 6.88 -12.25 6.38
C GLU A 137 6.54 -11.59 5.04
N LYS A 138 7.18 -11.98 3.94
CA LYS A 138 6.85 -11.47 2.60
C LYS A 138 5.43 -11.79 2.18
N ALA A 139 4.93 -12.99 2.47
CA ALA A 139 3.55 -13.36 2.18
C ALA A 139 2.55 -12.51 2.97
N MET A 140 2.82 -12.26 4.26
CA MET A 140 1.99 -11.38 5.09
C MET A 140 2.04 -9.93 4.59
N GLN A 141 3.21 -9.41 4.22
CA GLN A 141 3.36 -8.09 3.61
C GLN A 141 2.62 -7.97 2.28
N LEU A 142 2.66 -9.01 1.45
CA LEU A 142 1.90 -9.07 0.20
C LEU A 142 0.40 -8.99 0.48
N TYR A 143 -0.11 -9.79 1.41
CA TYR A 143 -1.52 -9.77 1.81
C TYR A 143 -1.95 -8.40 2.37
N GLN A 144 -1.13 -7.79 3.23
CA GLN A 144 -1.40 -6.43 3.73
C GLN A 144 -1.45 -5.43 2.58
N THR A 145 -0.52 -5.51 1.63
CA THR A 145 -0.51 -4.64 0.44
C THR A 145 -1.75 -4.86 -0.44
N GLN A 146 -2.21 -6.11 -0.58
CA GLN A 146 -3.45 -6.44 -1.29
C GLN A 146 -4.69 -5.82 -0.65
N GLN A 147 -4.73 -5.70 0.69
CA GLN A 147 -5.84 -5.04 1.39
C GLN A 147 -5.83 -3.52 1.17
N LEU A 148 -4.66 -2.92 0.96
CA LEU A 148 -4.47 -1.47 0.80
C LEU A 148 -4.65 -0.97 -0.64
N ARG A 149 -4.41 -1.81 -1.65
CA ARG A 149 -4.44 -1.42 -3.06
C ARG A 149 -5.32 -2.33 -3.90
N HIS A 150 -5.94 -1.76 -4.93
CA HIS A 150 -6.72 -2.48 -5.92
C HIS A 150 -5.88 -2.54 -7.20
N GLY A 151 -5.52 -3.73 -7.67
CA GLY A 151 -5.01 -3.92 -9.02
C GLY A 151 -6.12 -4.44 -9.93
N VAL A 152 -6.19 -3.96 -11.19
CA VAL A 152 -7.04 -4.37 -12.36
C VAL A 152 -6.40 -5.08 -13.61
N LEU A 153 -6.92 -6.19 -14.17
CA LEU A 153 -7.23 -6.41 -15.62
C LEU A 153 -7.84 -7.85 -15.83
N VAL A 154 -8.06 -8.37 -17.03
CA VAL A 154 -9.39 -8.58 -17.68
C VAL A 154 -9.73 -10.03 -18.05
N ARG A 155 -10.97 -10.44 -17.75
CA ARG A 155 -11.98 -11.02 -18.67
C ARG A 155 -13.39 -10.62 -18.18
N VAL A 156 -13.87 -9.45 -18.63
CA VAL A 156 -15.04 -8.74 -18.06
C VAL A 156 -16.39 -9.25 -18.57
N ARG A 157 -16.44 -10.19 -19.52
CA ARG A 157 -17.74 -10.71 -19.98
C ARG A 157 -18.25 -11.92 -19.18
N ASP A 158 -17.36 -12.79 -18.73
CA ASP A 158 -17.76 -13.98 -17.96
C ASP A 158 -17.79 -13.71 -16.44
N ALA A 159 -16.90 -12.85 -15.94
CA ALA A 159 -16.83 -12.52 -14.50
C ALA A 159 -18.00 -11.64 -14.01
N LEU A 160 -18.56 -10.77 -14.86
CA LEU A 160 -19.80 -10.04 -14.56
C LEU A 160 -21.06 -10.91 -14.69
N ALA A 161 -20.98 -12.00 -15.46
CA ALA A 161 -22.07 -12.98 -15.55
C ALA A 161 -22.12 -13.87 -14.30
N SER A 162 -20.98 -14.13 -13.65
CA SER A 162 -20.95 -14.75 -12.34
C SER A 162 -21.24 -13.72 -11.25
N GLN A 163 -22.40 -13.81 -10.59
CA GLN A 163 -22.71 -13.07 -9.35
C GLN A 163 -21.88 -13.56 -8.16
N SER A 164 -20.61 -13.89 -8.38
CA SER A 164 -19.73 -14.42 -7.35
C SER A 164 -19.11 -13.28 -6.56
N THR A 165 -19.22 -13.33 -5.24
CA THR A 165 -18.51 -12.44 -4.30
C THR A 165 -17.03 -12.81 -4.15
N ALA A 166 -16.56 -13.85 -4.85
CA ALA A 166 -15.18 -14.28 -4.80
C ALA A 166 -14.22 -13.22 -5.35
N HIS A 167 -13.01 -13.17 -4.79
CA HIS A 167 -11.93 -12.36 -5.32
C HIS A 167 -11.44 -12.95 -6.64
N SER A 168 -11.37 -12.12 -7.69
CA SER A 168 -10.80 -12.49 -8.99
C SER A 168 -9.39 -11.93 -9.07
N TRP A 169 -8.43 -12.81 -9.36
CA TRP A 169 -7.01 -12.47 -9.45
C TRP A 169 -6.58 -12.54 -10.90
N LEU A 170 -5.96 -11.48 -11.40
CA LEU A 170 -5.30 -11.48 -12.69
C LEU A 170 -3.79 -11.37 -12.50
N VAL A 171 -3.04 -12.20 -13.21
CA VAL A 171 -1.58 -12.12 -13.23
C VAL A 171 -1.16 -11.70 -14.64
N LEU A 172 -0.47 -10.58 -14.75
CA LEU A 172 0.15 -10.08 -15.98
C LEU A 172 1.65 -10.36 -15.88
N ASP A 173 2.06 -11.42 -16.55
CA ASP A 173 3.46 -11.83 -16.65
C ASP A 173 4.04 -11.29 -17.96
N GLY A 174 5.06 -10.43 -17.85
CA GLY A 174 5.74 -9.83 -18.99
C GLY A 174 6.41 -8.48 -18.69
N PRO A 175 7.21 -7.96 -19.64
CA PRO A 175 7.89 -6.67 -19.47
C PRO A 175 6.88 -5.53 -19.32
N LEU A 176 7.09 -4.71 -18.29
CA LEU A 176 6.31 -3.50 -18.04
C LEU A 176 6.91 -2.33 -18.79
N ASP A 177 6.25 -1.87 -19.85
CA ASP A 177 6.64 -0.66 -20.56
C ASP A 177 5.90 0.56 -20.01
N PRO A 178 6.57 1.72 -19.84
CA PRO A 178 5.94 2.95 -19.38
C PRO A 178 4.72 3.36 -20.21
N ASN A 179 4.77 3.15 -21.53
CA ASN A 179 3.74 3.58 -22.47
C ASN A 179 2.37 2.96 -22.19
N TRP A 180 2.30 1.68 -21.83
CA TRP A 180 1.03 1.04 -21.52
C TRP A 180 0.71 1.11 -20.02
N ALA A 181 1.73 1.18 -19.15
CA ALA A 181 1.54 1.40 -17.72
C ALA A 181 0.83 2.74 -17.44
N GLU A 182 1.17 3.80 -18.20
CA GLU A 182 0.53 5.10 -18.07
C GLU A 182 -0.96 5.08 -18.43
N ASN A 183 -1.33 4.28 -19.43
CA ASN A 183 -2.73 4.11 -19.86
C ASN A 183 -3.59 3.44 -18.77
N LEU A 184 -2.97 2.77 -17.79
CA LEU A 184 -3.66 2.11 -16.69
C LEU A 184 -3.75 2.97 -15.41
N ASN A 185 -3.19 4.19 -15.40
CA ASN A 185 -3.18 5.02 -14.18
C ASN A 185 -4.57 5.27 -13.60
N SER A 186 -5.55 5.62 -14.45
CA SER A 186 -6.96 5.86 -14.04
C SER A 186 -7.67 4.59 -13.55
N ALA A 187 -7.18 3.42 -13.96
CA ALA A 187 -7.69 2.13 -13.51
C ALA A 187 -7.05 1.72 -12.17
N LEU A 188 -5.79 2.11 -11.94
CA LEU A 188 -4.97 1.77 -10.77
C LEU A 188 -5.02 2.82 -9.65
N ASP A 189 -5.71 3.94 -9.87
CA ASP A 189 -5.91 4.99 -8.88
C ASP A 189 -7.27 4.84 -8.15
N ASP A 190 -7.64 5.84 -7.35
CA ASP A 190 -8.90 5.81 -6.58
C ASP A 190 -10.15 5.82 -7.46
N ASN A 191 -10.03 6.26 -8.73
CA ASN A 191 -11.16 6.34 -9.65
C ASN A 191 -11.61 4.96 -10.11
N LYS A 192 -10.69 3.99 -10.20
CA LYS A 192 -10.98 2.60 -10.62
C LYS A 192 -11.74 2.55 -11.94
N ILE A 193 -11.36 3.40 -12.91
CA ILE A 193 -12.01 3.50 -14.22
C ILE A 193 -10.98 3.24 -15.32
N LEU A 194 -11.27 2.26 -16.17
CA LEU A 194 -10.53 2.05 -17.41
C LEU A 194 -11.18 2.85 -18.54
N CYS A 195 -10.39 3.71 -19.19
CA CYS A 195 -10.82 4.46 -20.36
C CYS A 195 -10.32 3.75 -21.63
N LEU A 196 -11.24 3.32 -22.48
CA LEU A 196 -10.92 2.70 -23.77
C LEU A 196 -10.84 3.76 -24.87
N SER A 197 -10.10 3.45 -25.94
CA SER A 197 -9.91 4.36 -27.09
C SER A 197 -11.20 4.64 -27.87
N ASN A 198 -12.20 3.78 -27.74
CA ASN A 198 -13.56 3.99 -28.27
C ASN A 198 -14.41 4.96 -27.42
N GLY A 199 -13.84 5.52 -26.34
CA GLY A 199 -14.54 6.43 -25.41
C GLY A 199 -15.33 5.73 -24.31
N GLU A 200 -15.37 4.39 -24.31
CA GLU A 200 -16.04 3.61 -23.26
C GLU A 200 -15.28 3.69 -21.94
N ARG A 201 -16.04 3.77 -20.84
CA ARG A 201 -15.51 3.83 -19.48
C ARG A 201 -16.00 2.63 -18.70
N ILE A 202 -15.07 1.77 -18.31
CA ILE A 202 -15.39 0.55 -17.57
C ILE A 202 -15.02 0.75 -16.10
N LEU A 203 -16.02 0.70 -15.23
CA LEU A 203 -15.82 0.75 -13.78
C LEU A 203 -15.35 -0.62 -13.27
N LEU A 204 -14.36 -0.59 -12.40
CA LEU A 204 -13.69 -1.79 -11.93
C LEU A 204 -14.28 -2.22 -10.58
N PRO A 205 -14.68 -3.49 -10.44
CA PRO A 205 -15.31 -3.95 -9.22
C PRO A 205 -14.25 -4.13 -8.11
N SER A 206 -14.65 -3.93 -6.85
CA SER A 206 -13.73 -3.94 -5.70
C SER A 206 -13.11 -5.31 -5.40
N ASN A 207 -13.70 -6.39 -5.92
CA ASN A 207 -13.24 -7.76 -5.74
C ASN A 207 -12.11 -8.19 -6.71
N LEU A 208 -11.72 -7.35 -7.67
CA LEU A 208 -10.63 -7.62 -8.62
C LEU A 208 -9.26 -7.20 -8.05
N LYS A 209 -8.23 -8.06 -8.23
CA LYS A 209 -6.82 -7.83 -7.87
C LYS A 209 -5.90 -8.16 -9.07
N ILE A 210 -4.82 -7.39 -9.31
CA ILE A 210 -3.75 -7.76 -10.28
C ILE A 210 -2.46 -8.04 -9.54
N PHE A 211 -1.67 -8.91 -10.14
CA PHE A 211 -0.23 -8.99 -9.99
C PHE A 211 0.46 -8.71 -11.31
N PHE A 212 1.41 -7.79 -11.31
CA PHE A 212 2.37 -7.65 -12.41
C PHE A 212 3.60 -8.43 -12.00
N GLU A 213 3.95 -9.44 -12.78
CA GLU A 213 5.25 -10.07 -12.71
C GLU A 213 6.17 -9.32 -13.67
N VAL A 214 7.10 -8.57 -13.09
CA VAL A 214 8.05 -7.75 -13.86
C VAL A 214 9.45 -8.27 -13.59
N ALA A 215 10.11 -8.76 -14.63
CA ALA A 215 11.54 -9.01 -14.58
C ALA A 215 12.25 -7.66 -14.68
N VAL A 216 13.02 -7.30 -13.64
CA VAL A 216 13.99 -6.21 -13.78
C VAL A 216 15.12 -6.79 -14.62
N GLY A 217 15.21 -6.35 -15.88
CA GLY A 217 16.33 -6.68 -16.75
C GLY A 217 17.62 -6.31 -16.02
N VAL A 218 18.46 -7.32 -15.78
CA VAL A 218 19.86 -7.09 -15.40
C VAL A 218 20.58 -6.80 -16.71
N ASP A 219 20.59 -5.54 -17.11
CA ASP A 219 21.56 -5.00 -18.06
C ASP A 219 22.76 -4.41 -17.30
#